data_AF-A0A4Y8US48-F1
#
_entry.id   AF-A0A4Y8US48-F1
#
_cell.length_a   1.000
_cell.length_b   1.000
_cell.length_c   1.000
_cell.angle_alpha   90.00
_cell.angle_beta   90.00
_cell.angle_gamma   90.00
#
_symmetry.space_group_name_H-M   'P 1'
#
loop_
_entity.id
_entity.type
_entity.pdbx_description
1 polymer ?
#
loop_
_entity_poly.entity_id
_entity_poly.type
_entity_poly.pdbx_seq_one_letter_code
_entity_poly.pdbx_strand_id
1 'polypeptide(L)'
;MSTLLVLGGSGRTGIHVLSHAAARGHRVRALVRDPAALDAPAGVELVAGTPADIDDIRRAAEGAEAVISVLNNARASDNPWARPVSPPHFMTDAARATLAVMTEQGITRFVATSTQGVAEDRAHLNPVMRGLIAISNIKAGFEDHAGVDALLRASDVDWTLARAVALSDKPARGPLRAAVRGAEKPATFVDRRDLAGFLVDVVEQGTWVRQAPLVWSARG
;
A
#
# COMPACT_ATOMS: atom_id res chain seq x y z
N MET A 1 -15.70 -13.94 3.11
CA MET A 1 -16.18 -12.89 2.19
C MET A 1 -16.31 -11.63 3.00
N SER A 2 -15.52 -10.60 2.68
CA SER A 2 -15.47 -9.35 3.45
C SER A 2 -15.62 -8.15 2.53
N THR A 3 -16.09 -7.04 3.08
CA THR A 3 -16.19 -5.75 2.40
C THR A 3 -14.88 -4.99 2.58
N LEU A 4 -14.18 -4.69 1.48
CA LEU A 4 -12.84 -4.10 1.48
C LEU A 4 -12.88 -2.69 0.90
N LEU A 5 -12.33 -1.73 1.65
CA LEU A 5 -11.99 -0.41 1.10
C LEU A 5 -10.55 -0.45 0.55
N VAL A 6 -10.37 -0.05 -0.70
CA VAL A 6 -9.06 0.05 -1.35
C VAL A 6 -8.74 1.52 -1.63
N LEU A 7 -7.67 2.01 -1.01
CA LEU A 7 -7.10 3.33 -1.29
C LEU A 7 -5.94 3.19 -2.28
N GLY A 8 -5.97 4.00 -3.34
CA GLY A 8 -5.00 3.89 -4.43
C GLY A 8 -5.35 2.81 -5.48
N GLY A 9 -6.63 2.42 -5.57
CA GLY A 9 -7.11 1.37 -6.48
C GLY A 9 -6.86 1.63 -7.96
N SER A 10 -6.75 2.88 -8.40
CA SER A 10 -6.42 3.24 -9.79
C SER A 10 -4.91 3.21 -10.12
N GLY A 11 -4.05 2.93 -9.13
CA GLY A 11 -2.61 2.84 -9.31
C GLY A 11 -2.16 1.51 -9.92
N ARG A 12 -0.89 1.46 -10.35
CA ARG A 12 -0.26 0.26 -10.96
C ARG A 12 -0.40 -1.01 -10.10
N THR A 13 -0.27 -0.91 -8.78
CA THR A 13 -0.49 -2.04 -7.87
C THR A 13 -1.98 -2.18 -7.50
N GLY A 14 -2.68 -1.06 -7.34
CA GLY A 14 -4.08 -1.03 -6.93
C GLY A 14 -5.01 -1.79 -7.86
N ILE A 15 -4.82 -1.68 -9.18
CA ILE A 15 -5.68 -2.39 -10.13
C ILE A 15 -5.59 -3.91 -9.95
N HIS A 16 -4.41 -4.42 -9.58
CA HIS A 16 -4.24 -5.83 -9.25
C HIS A 16 -4.90 -6.20 -7.92
N VAL A 17 -4.90 -5.31 -6.93
CA VAL A 17 -5.62 -5.54 -5.65
C VAL A 17 -7.11 -5.66 -5.92
N LEU A 18 -7.68 -4.76 -6.73
CA LEU A 18 -9.08 -4.78 -7.13
C LEU A 18 -9.43 -6.11 -7.81
N SER A 19 -8.62 -6.52 -8.80
CA SER A 19 -8.83 -7.79 -9.51
C SER A 19 -8.72 -9.01 -8.62
N HIS A 20 -7.71 -9.08 -7.73
CA HIS A 20 -7.53 -10.21 -6.81
C HIS A 20 -8.68 -10.31 -5.81
N ALA A 21 -9.08 -9.19 -5.19
CA ALA A 21 -10.16 -9.17 -4.22
C ALA A 21 -11.51 -9.53 -4.86
N ALA A 22 -11.83 -8.95 -6.02
CA ALA A 22 -13.08 -9.24 -6.73
C ALA A 22 -13.15 -10.70 -7.20
N ALA A 23 -12.06 -11.25 -7.75
CA ALA A 23 -12.00 -12.64 -8.20
C ALA A 23 -12.17 -13.65 -7.05
N ARG A 24 -11.87 -13.27 -5.81
CA ARG A 24 -12.08 -14.07 -4.60
C ARG A 24 -13.45 -13.83 -3.94
N GLY A 25 -14.31 -13.05 -4.58
CA GLY A 25 -15.69 -12.82 -4.16
C GLY A 25 -15.86 -11.75 -3.07
N HIS A 26 -14.83 -10.96 -2.76
CA HIS A 26 -14.99 -9.82 -1.85
C HIS A 26 -15.88 -8.75 -2.46
N ARG A 27 -16.58 -7.99 -1.59
CA ARG A 27 -17.19 -6.71 -2.00
C ARG A 27 -16.12 -5.65 -1.93
N VAL A 28 -15.75 -5.04 -3.05
CA VAL A 28 -14.61 -4.12 -3.10
C VAL A 28 -15.11 -2.72 -3.42
N ARG A 29 -14.75 -1.75 -2.58
CA ARG A 29 -14.91 -0.32 -2.85
C ARG A 29 -13.56 0.33 -3.06
N ALA A 30 -13.39 1.01 -4.19
CA ALA A 30 -12.17 1.76 -4.49
C ALA A 30 -12.46 3.25 -4.45
N LEU A 31 -11.77 3.99 -3.57
CA LEU A 31 -11.83 5.45 -3.58
C LEU A 31 -10.93 5.97 -4.71
N VAL A 32 -11.53 6.58 -5.72
CA VAL A 32 -10.82 7.05 -6.93
C VAL A 32 -11.25 8.47 -7.31
N ARG A 33 -10.29 9.27 -7.78
CA ARG A 33 -10.54 10.67 -8.15
C ARG A 33 -11.44 10.83 -9.37
N ASP A 34 -11.25 9.94 -10.35
CA ASP A 34 -12.04 9.92 -11.57
C ASP A 34 -12.45 8.46 -11.86
N PRO A 35 -13.68 8.07 -11.52
CA PRO A 35 -14.19 6.73 -11.83
C PRO A 35 -14.24 6.41 -13.32
N ALA A 36 -14.45 7.41 -14.19
CA ALA A 36 -14.57 7.20 -15.63
C ALA A 36 -13.22 6.85 -16.29
N ALA A 37 -12.12 7.20 -15.63
CA ALA A 37 -10.76 6.89 -16.09
C ALA A 37 -10.30 5.46 -15.74
N LEU A 38 -11.14 4.65 -15.06
CA LEU A 38 -10.78 3.31 -14.61
C LEU A 38 -11.79 2.27 -15.10
N ASP A 39 -11.33 1.32 -15.91
CA ASP A 39 -12.09 0.11 -16.21
C ASP A 39 -11.99 -0.87 -15.04
N ALA A 40 -12.99 -0.82 -14.15
CA ALA A 40 -12.98 -1.60 -12.92
C ALA A 40 -13.39 -3.06 -13.17
N PRO A 41 -12.73 -4.03 -12.52
CA PRO A 41 -13.17 -5.42 -12.54
C PRO A 41 -14.63 -5.56 -12.10
N ALA A 42 -15.34 -6.53 -12.65
CA ALA A 42 -16.70 -6.84 -12.23
C ALA A 42 -16.77 -7.10 -10.72
N GLY A 43 -17.73 -6.47 -10.03
CA GLY A 43 -17.88 -6.58 -8.57
C GLY A 43 -17.10 -5.53 -7.77
N VAL A 44 -16.36 -4.64 -8.42
CA VAL A 44 -15.74 -3.47 -7.80
C VAL A 44 -16.64 -2.25 -7.94
N GLU A 45 -16.95 -1.61 -6.82
CA GLU A 45 -17.63 -0.32 -6.77
C GLU A 45 -16.59 0.81 -6.74
N LEU A 46 -16.68 1.74 -7.69
CA LEU A 46 -15.86 2.94 -7.72
C LEU A 46 -16.57 4.08 -7.00
N VAL A 47 -15.97 4.56 -5.92
CA VAL A 47 -16.47 5.72 -5.17
C VAL A 47 -15.65 6.93 -5.60
N ALA A 48 -16.33 7.93 -6.18
CA ALA A 48 -15.69 9.19 -6.58
C ALA A 48 -15.24 9.97 -5.33
N GLY A 49 -13.96 10.37 -5.30
CA GLY A 49 -13.41 11.21 -4.24
C GLY A 49 -11.89 11.13 -4.13
N THR A 50 -11.35 11.69 -3.05
CA THR A 50 -9.91 11.76 -2.78
C THR A 50 -9.58 11.31 -1.36
N PRO A 51 -8.48 10.57 -1.15
CA PRO A 51 -8.03 10.22 0.20
C PRO A 51 -7.45 11.43 0.96
N ALA A 52 -7.43 12.63 0.36
CA ALA A 52 -7.11 13.88 1.04
C ALA A 52 -8.34 14.53 1.71
N ASP A 53 -9.54 13.99 1.49
CA ASP A 53 -10.79 14.45 2.09
C ASP A 53 -11.35 13.34 2.98
N ILE A 54 -11.54 13.65 4.26
CA ILE A 54 -12.02 12.68 5.25
C ILE A 54 -13.48 12.26 4.99
N ASP A 55 -14.31 13.14 4.42
CA ASP A 55 -15.71 12.84 4.16
C ASP A 55 -15.85 11.85 2.98
N ASP A 56 -14.95 11.97 2.00
CA ASP A 56 -14.82 10.99 0.91
C ASP A 56 -14.39 9.62 1.44
N ILE A 57 -13.41 9.57 2.36
CA ILE A 57 -13.01 8.33 3.01
C ILE A 57 -14.17 7.74 3.83
N ARG A 58 -14.88 8.57 4.60
CA ARG A 58 -16.02 8.15 5.42
C ARG A 58 -17.11 7.48 4.59
N ARG A 59 -17.49 8.09 3.45
CA ARG A 59 -18.45 7.49 2.51
C ARG A 59 -17.93 6.19 1.91
N ALA A 60 -16.68 6.16 1.45
CA ALA A 60 -16.12 4.97 0.84
C ALA A 60 -15.96 3.80 1.83
N ALA A 61 -15.76 4.10 3.11
CA ALA A 61 -15.56 3.12 4.17
C ALA A 61 -16.85 2.51 4.73
N GLU A 62 -18.04 3.07 4.42
CA GLU A 62 -19.30 2.71 5.10
C GLU A 62 -19.61 1.21 5.08
N GLY A 63 -19.43 0.48 6.19
CA GLY A 63 -19.65 -0.97 6.23
C GLY A 63 -18.51 -1.81 5.64
N ALA A 64 -17.33 -1.22 5.44
CA ALA A 64 -16.09 -1.94 5.19
C ALA A 64 -15.62 -2.65 6.47
N GLU A 65 -15.00 -3.81 6.30
CA GLU A 65 -14.44 -4.62 7.39
C GLU A 65 -12.92 -4.48 7.47
N ALA A 66 -12.28 -4.08 6.37
CA ALA A 66 -10.84 -3.86 6.29
C ALA A 66 -10.48 -2.79 5.25
N VAL A 67 -9.35 -2.12 5.48
CA VAL A 67 -8.76 -1.18 4.53
C VAL A 67 -7.47 -1.75 3.96
N ILE A 68 -7.33 -1.72 2.62
CA ILE A 68 -6.07 -1.95 1.92
C ILE A 68 -5.60 -0.62 1.32
N SER A 69 -4.44 -0.11 1.76
CA SER A 69 -3.83 1.09 1.18
C SER A 69 -2.61 0.72 0.34
N VAL A 70 -2.66 1.10 -0.93
CA VAL A 70 -1.53 1.04 -1.86
C VAL A 70 -1.20 2.43 -2.42
N LEU A 71 -1.53 3.47 -1.65
CA LEU A 71 -1.17 4.85 -1.96
C LEU A 71 0.35 5.00 -2.08
N ASN A 72 0.77 5.87 -3.00
CA ASN A 72 2.17 6.22 -3.19
C ASN A 72 2.27 7.67 -3.68
N ASN A 73 3.43 8.29 -3.46
CA ASN A 73 3.72 9.61 -3.99
C ASN A 73 4.06 9.55 -5.47
N ALA A 74 3.16 10.09 -6.28
CA ALA A 74 3.34 10.17 -7.72
C ALA A 74 4.44 11.19 -8.06
N ARG A 75 5.24 10.86 -9.07
CA ARG A 75 6.18 11.76 -9.73
C ARG A 75 5.82 11.85 -11.20
N ALA A 76 6.29 12.89 -11.88
CA ALA A 76 6.01 13.10 -13.30
C ALA A 76 6.51 11.95 -14.20
N SER A 77 7.48 11.17 -13.73
CA SER A 77 7.90 9.89 -14.33
C SER A 77 8.59 9.01 -13.29
N ASP A 78 8.96 7.78 -13.69
CA ASP A 78 9.71 6.85 -12.82
C ASP A 78 11.17 7.29 -12.58
N ASN A 79 11.65 8.35 -13.24
CA ASN A 79 12.97 8.93 -12.98
C ASN A 79 13.07 9.40 -11.50
N PRO A 80 14.12 9.03 -10.75
CA PRO A 80 14.31 9.45 -9.36
C PRO A 80 14.31 10.96 -9.12
N TRP A 81 14.72 11.75 -10.13
CA TRP A 81 14.77 13.21 -10.08
C TRP A 81 13.55 13.88 -10.71
N ALA A 82 12.55 13.12 -11.17
CA ALA A 82 11.31 13.68 -11.68
C ALA A 82 10.58 14.49 -10.60
N ARG A 83 9.94 15.57 -11.01
CA ARG A 83 9.19 16.46 -10.12
C ARG A 83 8.09 15.67 -9.36
N PRO A 84 7.98 15.82 -8.03
CA PRO A 84 6.83 15.32 -7.28
C PRO A 84 5.51 15.90 -7.81
N VAL A 85 4.48 15.07 -7.85
CA VAL A 85 3.11 15.46 -8.26
C VAL A 85 2.17 15.40 -7.08
N SER A 86 2.39 14.49 -6.14
CA SER A 86 1.64 14.44 -4.89
C SER A 86 1.99 15.62 -3.97
N PRO A 87 1.02 16.13 -3.19
CA PRO A 87 1.31 17.04 -2.08
C PRO A 87 2.29 16.42 -1.07
N PRO A 88 3.03 17.25 -0.31
CA PRO A 88 3.79 16.76 0.84
C PRO A 88 2.89 15.99 1.82
N HIS A 89 3.42 14.94 2.45
CA HIS A 89 2.72 14.13 3.46
C HIS A 89 1.38 13.49 3.01
N PHE A 90 1.11 13.43 1.71
CA PHE A 90 -0.14 12.91 1.16
C PHE A 90 -0.53 11.53 1.72
N MET A 91 0.42 10.59 1.82
CA MET A 91 0.13 9.25 2.35
C MET A 91 -0.11 9.28 3.86
N THR A 92 0.70 10.04 4.59
CA THR A 92 0.57 10.20 6.06
C THR A 92 -0.77 10.83 6.43
N ASP A 93 -1.18 11.88 5.73
CA ASP A 93 -2.44 12.57 5.98
C ASP A 93 -3.64 11.70 5.63
N ALA A 94 -3.57 10.99 4.49
CA ALA A 94 -4.58 9.99 4.13
C ALA A 94 -4.69 8.87 5.17
N ALA A 95 -3.56 8.34 5.67
CA ALA A 95 -3.54 7.30 6.70
C ALA A 95 -4.14 7.81 8.02
N ARG A 96 -3.84 9.05 8.42
CA ARG A 96 -4.41 9.70 9.61
C ARG A 96 -5.93 9.83 9.50
N ALA A 97 -6.43 10.36 8.38
CA ALA A 97 -7.86 10.50 8.14
C ALA A 97 -8.55 9.12 8.10
N THR A 98 -7.92 8.13 7.48
CA THR A 98 -8.41 6.75 7.44
C THR A 98 -8.50 6.14 8.84
N LEU A 99 -7.49 6.31 9.70
CA LEU A 99 -7.52 5.81 11.08
C LEU A 99 -8.64 6.46 11.90
N ALA A 100 -8.91 7.76 11.69
CA ALA A 100 -10.04 8.44 12.33
C ALA A 100 -11.38 7.81 11.88
N VAL A 101 -11.60 7.65 10.58
CA VAL A 101 -12.81 7.01 10.03
C VAL A 101 -12.95 5.56 10.49
N MET A 102 -11.85 4.81 10.52
CA MET A 102 -11.85 3.43 11.03
C MET A 102 -12.31 3.38 12.49
N THR A 103 -11.87 4.33 13.32
CA THR A 103 -12.33 4.45 14.72
C THR A 103 -13.82 4.79 14.78
N GLU A 104 -14.29 5.75 13.98
CA GLU A 104 -15.70 6.16 13.89
C GLU A 104 -16.62 4.99 13.48
N GLN A 105 -16.14 4.12 12.59
CA GLN A 105 -16.95 3.06 11.96
C GLN A 105 -16.65 1.65 12.51
N GLY A 106 -15.78 1.53 13.52
CA GLY A 106 -15.43 0.25 14.14
C GLY A 106 -14.62 -0.70 13.24
N ILE A 107 -13.89 -0.18 12.26
CA ILE A 107 -13.02 -0.97 11.38
C ILE A 107 -11.69 -1.19 12.08
N THR A 108 -11.24 -2.43 12.18
CA THR A 108 -10.03 -2.76 12.96
C THR A 108 -8.85 -3.22 12.10
N ARG A 109 -9.05 -3.59 10.83
CA ARG A 109 -7.98 -4.16 9.99
C ARG A 109 -7.45 -3.15 8.97
N PHE A 110 -6.15 -2.84 9.04
CA PHE A 110 -5.46 -1.97 8.06
C PHE A 110 -4.26 -2.69 7.44
N VAL A 111 -4.26 -2.92 6.13
CA VAL A 111 -3.11 -3.46 5.40
C VAL A 111 -2.55 -2.41 4.46
N ALA A 112 -1.29 -2.01 4.64
CA ALA A 112 -0.65 -0.97 3.84
C ALA A 112 0.57 -1.53 3.09
N THR A 113 0.75 -1.07 1.84
CA THR A 113 2.05 -1.18 1.17
C THR A 113 3.00 -0.15 1.77
N SER A 114 4.11 -0.64 2.33
CA SER A 114 5.26 0.16 2.72
C SER A 114 6.45 -0.21 1.82
N THR A 115 7.61 0.37 2.04
CA THR A 115 8.81 0.10 1.22
C THR A 115 10.02 -0.27 2.06
N GLN A 116 10.83 -1.17 1.51
CA GLN A 116 12.12 -1.53 2.09
C GLN A 116 12.98 -0.28 2.28
N GLY A 117 13.57 -0.15 3.48
CA GLY A 117 14.46 0.95 3.83
C GLY A 117 13.76 2.16 4.45
N VAL A 118 12.49 2.03 4.85
CA VAL A 118 11.74 3.03 5.64
C VAL A 118 11.98 2.85 7.13
N ALA A 119 11.98 3.96 7.87
CA ALA A 119 12.10 3.99 9.32
C ALA A 119 13.32 3.19 9.83
N GLU A 120 13.13 2.25 10.76
CA GLU A 120 14.20 1.43 11.31
C GLU A 120 14.90 0.54 10.26
N ASP A 121 14.24 0.30 9.13
CA ASP A 121 14.81 -0.48 8.03
C ASP A 121 15.91 0.28 7.25
N ARG A 122 15.94 1.62 7.35
CA ARG A 122 16.88 2.44 6.57
C ARG A 122 18.35 2.08 6.81
N ALA A 123 18.69 1.62 8.02
CA ALA A 123 20.05 1.20 8.38
C ALA A 123 20.55 0.01 7.55
N HIS A 124 19.65 -0.81 7.01
CA HIS A 124 19.97 -2.01 6.24
C HIS A 124 20.12 -1.78 4.73
N LEU A 125 19.83 -0.57 4.25
CA LEU A 125 20.13 -0.20 2.87
C LEU A 125 21.63 -0.01 2.69
N ASN A 126 22.14 -0.44 1.53
CA ASN A 126 23.53 -0.17 1.18
C ASN A 126 23.79 1.37 1.09
N PRO A 127 25.03 1.84 1.36
CA PRO A 127 25.33 3.28 1.37
C PRO A 127 24.98 4.02 0.07
N VAL A 128 25.14 3.36 -1.08
CA VAL A 128 24.84 3.92 -2.40
C VAL A 128 23.34 4.23 -2.53
N MET A 129 22.48 3.27 -2.19
CA MET A 129 21.02 3.45 -2.21
C MET A 129 20.58 4.50 -1.20
N ARG A 130 21.17 4.55 -0.01
CA ARG A 130 20.89 5.61 0.97
C ARG A 130 21.24 6.99 0.44
N GLY A 131 22.38 7.12 -0.24
CA GLY A 131 22.82 8.35 -0.92
C GLY A 131 21.85 8.74 -2.03
N LEU A 132 21.51 7.81 -2.92
CA LEU A 132 20.56 8.03 -4.02
C LEU A 132 19.20 8.52 -3.51
N ILE A 133 18.67 7.89 -2.46
CA ILE A 133 17.42 8.33 -1.84
C ILE A 133 17.59 9.75 -1.29
N ALA A 134 18.68 10.05 -0.57
CA ALA A 134 18.87 11.34 0.06
C ALA A 134 18.99 12.52 -0.92
N ILE A 135 19.52 12.29 -2.12
CA ILE A 135 19.77 13.34 -3.14
C ILE A 135 18.71 13.41 -4.24
N SER A 136 17.69 12.56 -4.22
CA SER A 136 16.66 12.48 -5.27
C SER A 136 15.26 12.77 -4.73
N ASN A 137 14.29 12.96 -5.63
CA ASN A 137 12.89 13.20 -5.26
C ASN A 137 12.18 11.94 -4.73
N ILE A 138 12.86 10.79 -4.73
CA ILE A 138 12.39 9.58 -4.07
C ILE A 138 12.36 9.77 -2.54
N LYS A 139 13.20 10.65 -1.99
CA LYS A 139 13.24 11.00 -0.56
C LYS A 139 11.85 11.28 0.01
N ALA A 140 11.06 12.09 -0.69
CA ALA A 140 9.72 12.48 -0.25
C ALA A 140 8.78 11.27 -0.08
N GLY A 141 8.89 10.26 -0.95
CA GLY A 141 8.14 9.01 -0.80
C GLY A 141 8.58 8.20 0.42
N PHE A 142 9.89 8.14 0.69
CA PHE A 142 10.42 7.43 1.87
C PHE A 142 10.05 8.11 3.18
N GLU A 143 10.09 9.44 3.24
CA GLU A 143 9.70 10.22 4.41
C GLU A 143 8.21 10.06 4.71
N ASP A 144 7.38 10.07 3.67
CA ASP A 144 5.95 9.93 3.82
C ASP A 144 5.54 8.48 4.18
N HIS A 145 6.21 7.46 3.62
CA HIS A 145 6.06 6.08 4.10
C HIS A 145 6.49 5.94 5.57
N ALA A 146 7.54 6.64 6.02
CA ALA A 146 7.95 6.63 7.42
C ALA A 146 6.87 7.24 8.34
N GLY A 147 6.16 8.27 7.87
CA GLY A 147 5.01 8.85 8.56
C GLY A 147 3.86 7.86 8.69
N VAL A 148 3.51 7.15 7.61
CA VAL A 148 2.50 6.06 7.64
C VAL A 148 2.90 4.95 8.60
N ASP A 149 4.14 4.45 8.51
CA ASP A 149 4.68 3.41 9.40
C ASP A 149 4.56 3.84 10.88
N ALA A 150 4.93 5.07 11.20
CA ALA A 150 4.85 5.61 12.56
C ALA A 150 3.41 5.72 13.06
N LEU A 151 2.48 6.23 12.24
CA LEU A 151 1.07 6.36 12.60
C LEU A 151 0.42 4.99 12.86
N LEU A 152 0.62 4.03 11.95
CA LEU A 152 0.03 2.71 12.12
C LEU A 152 0.59 2.00 13.35
N ARG A 153 1.90 2.07 13.59
CA ARG A 153 2.52 1.50 14.80
C ARG A 153 2.02 2.10 16.11
N ALA A 154 1.67 3.38 16.11
CA ALA A 154 1.14 4.07 17.28
C ALA A 154 -0.38 3.89 17.47
N SER A 155 -1.06 3.24 16.53
CA SER A 155 -2.51 3.03 16.57
C SER A 155 -2.91 1.67 17.14
N ASP A 156 -4.17 1.55 17.54
CA ASP A 156 -4.74 0.32 18.11
C ASP A 156 -5.32 -0.64 17.07
N VAL A 157 -5.27 -0.29 15.78
CA VAL A 157 -5.76 -1.17 14.70
C VAL A 157 -4.83 -2.36 14.49
N ASP A 158 -5.37 -3.45 13.97
CA ASP A 158 -4.61 -4.60 13.50
C ASP A 158 -3.96 -4.25 12.16
N TRP A 159 -2.82 -3.59 12.22
CA TRP A 159 -2.10 -3.13 11.04
C TRP A 159 -1.15 -4.20 10.47
N THR A 160 -0.91 -4.15 9.16
CA THR A 160 0.22 -4.84 8.51
C THR A 160 0.91 -3.87 7.56
N LEU A 161 2.23 -3.75 7.66
CA LEU A 161 3.07 -2.91 6.80
C LEU A 161 3.88 -3.79 5.84
N ALA A 162 3.32 -4.10 4.68
CA ALA A 162 4.00 -4.93 3.68
C ALA A 162 5.15 -4.14 3.02
N ARG A 163 6.38 -4.31 3.50
CA ARG A 163 7.58 -3.62 3.03
C ARG A 163 8.09 -4.25 1.74
N ALA A 164 7.54 -3.79 0.63
CA ALA A 164 7.94 -4.26 -0.69
C ALA A 164 9.38 -3.83 -1.01
N VAL A 165 10.11 -4.71 -1.68
CA VAL A 165 11.34 -4.33 -2.40
C VAL A 165 10.97 -3.57 -3.70
N ALA A 166 11.91 -3.36 -4.63
CA ALA A 166 11.61 -2.61 -5.85
C ALA A 166 10.46 -3.25 -6.64
N LEU A 167 9.44 -2.46 -6.98
CA LEU A 167 8.26 -2.96 -7.69
C LEU A 167 8.52 -3.12 -9.18
N SER A 168 8.16 -4.28 -9.73
CA SER A 168 8.29 -4.64 -11.15
C SER A 168 6.91 -4.86 -11.78
N ASP A 169 6.75 -4.46 -13.04
CA ASP A 169 5.59 -4.81 -13.88
C ASP A 169 5.80 -6.12 -14.66
N LYS A 170 7.03 -6.68 -14.60
CA LYS A 170 7.34 -7.97 -15.21
C LYS A 170 6.88 -9.10 -14.29
N PRO A 171 6.20 -10.13 -14.83
CA PRO A 171 5.83 -11.32 -14.08
C PRO A 171 7.04 -11.93 -13.36
N ALA A 172 6.85 -12.30 -12.09
CA ALA A 172 7.87 -13.01 -11.34
C ALA A 172 8.14 -14.40 -11.94
N ARG A 173 9.40 -14.86 -11.84
CA ARG A 173 9.81 -16.22 -12.26
C ARG A 173 9.88 -17.22 -11.10
N GLY A 174 9.49 -16.79 -9.90
CA GLY A 174 9.55 -17.58 -8.69
C GLY A 174 8.50 -17.12 -7.69
N PRO A 175 8.23 -17.92 -6.65
CA PRO A 175 7.16 -17.63 -5.72
C PRO A 175 7.43 -16.34 -4.94
N LEU A 176 6.34 -15.69 -4.53
CA LEU A 176 6.38 -14.63 -3.54
C LEU A 176 6.92 -15.18 -2.21
N ARG A 177 7.67 -14.34 -1.52
CA ARG A 177 8.20 -14.56 -0.18
C ARG A 177 7.87 -13.36 0.69
N ALA A 178 7.52 -13.63 1.94
CA ALA A 178 7.32 -12.63 2.96
C ALA A 178 7.98 -13.10 4.25
N ALA A 179 8.82 -12.26 4.85
CA ALA A 179 9.50 -12.60 6.10
C ALA A 179 9.75 -11.36 6.95
N VAL A 180 9.80 -11.55 8.27
CA VAL A 180 10.32 -10.52 9.18
C VAL A 180 11.77 -10.25 8.81
N ARG A 181 12.16 -8.98 8.87
CA ARG A 181 13.52 -8.54 8.59
C ARG A 181 14.55 -9.36 9.37
N GLY A 182 15.59 -9.83 8.67
CA GLY A 182 16.69 -10.61 9.25
C GLY A 182 16.48 -12.13 9.20
N ALA A 183 15.24 -12.61 8.99
CA ALA A 183 14.98 -14.04 8.84
C ALA A 183 15.51 -14.59 7.50
N GLU A 184 15.39 -13.81 6.43
CA GLU A 184 15.85 -14.17 5.09
C GLU A 184 16.46 -12.97 4.37
N LYS A 185 17.36 -13.24 3.42
CA LYS A 185 17.90 -12.21 2.53
C LYS A 185 16.91 -11.99 1.37
N PRO A 186 16.32 -10.79 1.20
CA PRO A 186 15.36 -10.53 0.15
C PRO A 186 16.04 -10.43 -1.23
N ALA A 187 15.29 -10.76 -2.28
CA ALA A 187 15.66 -10.43 -3.65
C ALA A 187 15.40 -8.94 -3.94
N THR A 188 15.82 -8.47 -5.11
CA THR A 188 15.75 -7.06 -5.49
C THR A 188 14.34 -6.58 -5.84
N PHE A 189 13.53 -7.45 -6.44
CA PHE A 189 12.24 -7.07 -7.01
C PHE A 189 11.07 -7.90 -6.47
N VAL A 190 9.89 -7.29 -6.52
CA VAL A 190 8.61 -7.96 -6.36
C VAL A 190 7.70 -7.57 -7.52
N ASP A 191 6.99 -8.56 -8.06
CA ASP A 191 5.90 -8.34 -9.01
C ASP A 191 4.73 -7.63 -8.32
N ARG A 192 4.21 -6.56 -8.93
CA ARG A 192 3.03 -5.83 -8.42
C ARG A 192 1.80 -6.71 -8.31
N ARG A 193 1.60 -7.65 -9.22
CA ARG A 193 0.46 -8.57 -9.20
C ARG A 193 0.55 -9.51 -8.00
N ASP A 194 1.72 -10.11 -7.78
CA ASP A 194 1.94 -11.00 -6.65
C ASP A 194 1.85 -10.24 -5.32
N LEU A 195 2.42 -9.03 -5.24
CA LEU A 195 2.27 -8.16 -4.07
C LEU A 195 0.79 -7.88 -3.79
N ALA A 196 0.00 -7.54 -4.82
CA ALA A 196 -1.42 -7.30 -4.66
C ALA A 196 -2.17 -8.53 -4.14
N GLY A 197 -1.88 -9.72 -4.67
CA GLY A 197 -2.42 -10.98 -4.17
C GLY A 197 -2.06 -11.22 -2.70
N PHE A 198 -0.81 -10.95 -2.31
CA PHE A 198 -0.36 -11.04 -0.93
C PHE A 198 -1.15 -10.11 0.00
N LEU A 199 -1.38 -8.85 -0.37
CA LEU A 199 -2.14 -7.92 0.47
C LEU A 199 -3.56 -8.42 0.75
N VAL A 200 -4.20 -9.03 -0.25
CA VAL A 200 -5.53 -9.64 -0.08
C VAL A 200 -5.43 -10.91 0.80
N ASP A 201 -4.42 -11.77 0.60
CA ASP A 201 -4.18 -12.95 1.45
C ASP A 201 -4.01 -12.56 2.92
N VAL A 202 -3.30 -11.46 3.20
CA VAL A 202 -3.06 -10.92 4.54
C VAL A 202 -4.34 -10.46 5.22
N VAL A 203 -5.32 -9.96 4.46
CA VAL A 203 -6.66 -9.64 4.99
C VAL A 203 -7.44 -10.92 5.24
N GLU A 204 -7.54 -11.81 4.24
CA GLU A 204 -8.34 -13.04 4.32
C GLU A 204 -7.91 -13.98 5.44
N GLN A 205 -6.60 -14.13 5.63
CA GLN A 205 -6.03 -15.08 6.59
C GLN A 205 -5.81 -14.47 7.98
N GLY A 206 -5.98 -13.16 8.15
CA GLY A 206 -5.69 -12.47 9.42
C GLY A 206 -4.22 -12.59 9.85
N THR A 207 -3.29 -12.70 8.90
CA THR A 207 -1.86 -12.89 9.17
C THR A 207 -1.12 -11.56 9.28
N TRP A 208 0.11 -11.59 9.83
CA TRP A 208 1.00 -10.41 9.94
C TRP A 208 0.40 -9.24 10.75
N VAL A 209 -0.49 -9.53 11.69
CA VAL A 209 -1.05 -8.53 12.60
C VAL A 209 0.06 -7.88 13.42
N ARG A 210 0.11 -6.55 13.39
CA ARG A 210 1.14 -5.70 14.00
C ARG A 210 2.57 -6.07 13.57
N GLN A 211 2.73 -6.47 12.30
CA GLN A 211 4.02 -6.83 11.71
C GLN A 211 4.31 -6.08 10.41
N ALA A 212 5.60 -5.94 10.11
CA ALA A 212 6.10 -5.24 8.93
C ALA A 212 7.02 -6.15 8.08
N PRO A 213 6.48 -7.21 7.44
CA PRO A 213 7.27 -8.15 6.66
C PRO A 213 7.89 -7.48 5.42
N LEU A 214 9.10 -7.92 5.07
CA LEU A 214 9.65 -7.69 3.74
C LEU A 214 8.95 -8.60 2.75
N VAL A 215 8.63 -8.09 1.56
CA VAL A 215 7.95 -8.85 0.51
C VAL A 215 8.76 -8.78 -0.80
N TRP A 216 9.11 -9.95 -1.35
CA TRP A 216 9.91 -10.05 -2.58
C TRP A 216 9.54 -11.28 -3.41
N SER A 217 9.87 -11.27 -4.70
CA SER A 217 9.79 -12.44 -5.57
C SER A 217 11.13 -13.19 -5.54
N ALA A 218 11.12 -14.49 -5.24
CA ALA A 218 12.36 -15.27 -5.05
C ALA A 218 13.28 -15.32 -6.29
N ARG A 219 12.75 -15.05 -7.48
CA ARG A 219 13.51 -14.89 -8.74
C ARG A 219 12.97 -13.69 -9.52
N GLY A 220 13.70 -12.59 -9.48
CA GLY A 220 13.47 -11.37 -10.27
C GLY A 220 14.09 -11.40 -11.66
#